data_AF-A0A4R5NT97-F1
#
_entry.id   AF-A0A4R5NT97-F1
#
_cell.length_a   1.000
_cell.length_b   1.000
_cell.length_c   1.000
_cell.angle_alpha   90.00
_cell.angle_beta   90.00
_cell.angle_gamma   90.00
#
_symmetry.space_group_name_H-M   'P 1'
#
loop_
_entity.id
_entity.type
_entity.pdbx_description
1 polymer ?
#
loop_
_entity_poly.entity_id
_entity_poly.type
_entity_poly.pdbx_seq_one_letter_code
_entity_poly.pdbx_strand_id
1 'polypeptide(L)' 'MELHQGDILFINLNPAKGTETKKERPCMVVSNDEYNRHLNTVLVIPISSSDKYRTQERFIRSPFFQKIDLE' A
#
# COMPACT_ATOMS: atom_id res chain seq x y z
N MET A 1 -17.57 6.81 7.62
CA MET A 1 -16.69 5.73 8.11
C MET A 1 -15.53 6.41 8.79
N GLU A 2 -15.29 6.13 10.06
CA GLU A 2 -14.09 6.64 10.73
C GLU A 2 -12.92 5.75 10.29
N LEU A 3 -11.87 6.38 9.76
CA LEU A 3 -10.68 5.71 9.23
C LEU A 3 -9.47 6.15 10.04
N HIS A 4 -8.74 5.19 10.58
CA HIS A 4 -7.57 5.44 11.38
C HIS A 4 -6.29 5.12 10.62
N GLN A 5 -5.21 5.80 10.98
CA GLN A 5 -3.88 5.44 10.49
C GLN A 5 -3.55 3.99 10.86
N GLY A 6 -3.13 3.20 9.87
CA GLY A 6 -2.84 1.77 10.03
C GLY A 6 -3.96 0.82 9.59
N ASP A 7 -5.18 1.32 9.36
CA ASP A 7 -6.29 0.48 8.88
C ASP A 7 -5.97 -0.17 7.52
N ILE A 8 -6.44 -1.40 7.31
CA ILE A 8 -6.31 -2.12 6.04
C ILE A 8 -7.66 -2.11 5.31
N LEU A 9 -7.66 -1.54 4.11
CA LEU A 9 -8.83 -1.43 3.24
C LEU A 9 -8.61 -2.23 1.96
N PHE A 10 -9.66 -2.89 1.45
CA PHE A 10 -9.67 -3.37 0.07
C PHE A 10 -10.09 -2.25 -0.86
N ILE A 11 -9.19 -1.87 -1.77
CA ILE A 11 -9.40 -0.71 -2.67
C ILE A 11 -9.29 -1.18 -4.11
N ASN A 12 -10.28 -0.82 -4.93
CA ASN A 12 -10.26 -1.01 -6.36
C ASN A 12 -9.39 0.06 -7.03
N LEU A 13 -8.24 -0.33 -7.58
CA LEU A 13 -7.29 0.55 -8.26
C LEU A 13 -7.45 0.54 -9.79
N ASN A 14 -8.64 0.19 -10.30
CA ASN A 14 -8.94 0.23 -11.74
C ASN A 14 -9.72 1.50 -12.13
N PRO A 15 -9.41 2.13 -13.27
CA PRO A 15 -8.32 1.80 -14.22
C PRO A 15 -6.96 2.33 -13.74
N ALA A 16 -5.88 1.60 -14.05
CA ALA A 16 -4.50 2.04 -13.78
C ALA A 16 -3.73 2.34 -15.07
N LYS A 17 -2.70 3.19 -15.01
CA LYS A 17 -1.89 3.58 -16.17
C LYS A 17 -0.49 2.94 -16.12
N GLY A 18 -0.01 2.46 -17.26
CA GLY A 18 1.35 1.91 -17.37
C GLY A 18 1.57 0.68 -16.49
N THR A 19 2.54 0.76 -15.58
CA THR A 19 2.92 -0.30 -14.64
C THR A 19 2.15 -0.27 -13.33
N GLU A 20 1.22 0.67 -13.16
CA GLU A 20 0.32 0.74 -12.02
C GLU A 20 -0.55 -0.53 -11.95
N THR A 21 -0.87 -0.96 -10.73
CA THR A 21 -1.51 -2.26 -10.51
C THR A 21 -3.02 -2.17 -10.71
N LYS A 22 -3.52 -2.80 -11.78
CA LYS A 22 -4.93 -2.86 -12.20
C LYS A 22 -5.77 -3.91 -11.47
N LYS A 23 -5.83 -3.88 -10.13
CA LYS A 23 -6.60 -4.86 -9.32
C LYS A 23 -7.14 -4.25 -8.04
N GLU A 24 -8.22 -4.81 -7.53
CA GLU A 24 -8.60 -4.64 -6.13
C GLU A 24 -7.57 -5.33 -5.23
N ARG A 25 -7.08 -4.62 -4.21
CA ARG A 25 -6.04 -5.15 -3.32
C ARG A 25 -6.11 -4.52 -1.93
N PRO A 26 -5.58 -5.21 -0.91
CA PRO A 26 -5.42 -4.60 0.41
C PRO A 26 -4.42 -3.45 0.33
N CYS A 27 -4.77 -2.35 0.99
CA CYS A 27 -3.96 -1.15 1.12
C CYS A 27 -4.00 -0.69 2.59
N MET A 28 -2.86 -0.26 3.12
CA MET A 28 -2.76 0.30 4.46
C MET A 28 -2.94 1.81 4.42
N VAL A 29 -3.77 2.36 5.31
CA VAL A 29 -3.95 3.80 5.48
C VAL A 29 -2.72 4.38 6.16
N VAL A 30 -2.10 5.40 5.54
CA VAL A 30 -0.91 6.08 6.08
C VAL A 30 -1.14 7.55 6.41
N SER A 31 -2.24 8.14 5.94
CA SER A 31 -2.69 9.46 6.41
C SER A 31 -3.17 9.40 7.85
N ASN A 32 -2.97 10.49 8.59
CA ASN A 32 -3.43 10.61 9.97
C ASN A 32 -4.95 10.79 10.06
N ASP A 33 -5.50 10.59 11.25
CA ASP A 33 -6.94 10.61 11.49
C ASP A 33 -7.58 11.98 11.18
N GLU A 34 -6.86 13.07 11.44
CA GLU A 34 -7.29 14.43 11.09
C GLU A 34 -7.47 14.62 9.59
N TYR A 35 -6.52 14.13 8.78
CA TYR A 35 -6.60 14.13 7.32
C TYR A 35 -7.79 13.29 6.85
N ASN A 36 -7.95 12.09 7.41
CA ASN A 36 -9.01 11.16 7.04
C ASN A 36 -10.41 11.70 7.38
N ARG A 37 -10.53 12.47 8.47
CA ARG A 37 -11.80 13.06 8.94
C ARG A 37 -12.24 14.26 8.11
N HIS A 38 -11.29 15.09 7.68
CA HIS A 38 -11.59 16.37 7.04
C HIS A 38 -11.56 16.32 5.50
N LEU A 39 -10.91 15.32 4.91
CA LEU A 39 -10.80 15.20 3.46
C LEU A 39 -11.61 14.01 2.94
N ASN A 40 -12.09 14.14 1.70
CA ASN A 40 -12.75 13.06 0.97
C ASN A 40 -11.75 12.09 0.31
N THR A 41 -10.50 12.11 0.77
CA THR A 41 -9.38 11.34 0.24
C THR A 41 -8.60 10.72 1.38
N VAL A 42 -8.03 9.54 1.14
CA VAL A 42 -7.15 8.84 2.10
C VAL A 42 -5.84 8.51 1.39
N LEU A 43 -4.71 8.69 2.08
CA LEU A 43 -3.41 8.27 1.58
C LEU A 43 -3.17 6.82 1.97
N VAL A 44 -2.81 6.00 0.99
CA VAL A 44 -2.69 4.55 1.19
C VAL A 44 -1.43 3.99 0.54
N ILE A 45 -0.89 2.93 1.13
CA ILE A 45 0.21 2.13 0.56
C ILE A 45 -0.34 0.74 0.21
N PRO A 46 -0.20 0.27 -1.04
CA PRO A 46 -0.85 -0.96 -1.48
C PRO A 46 0.01 -2.19 -1.14
N ILE A 47 -0.57 -3.22 -0.50
CA ILE A 47 0.13 -4.40 0.03
C ILE A 47 0.16 -5.53 -0.99
N SER A 48 1.35 -6.08 -1.31
CA SER A 48 1.51 -7.18 -2.28
C SER A 48 2.08 -8.45 -1.69
N SER A 49 1.46 -9.59 -2.06
CA SER A 49 1.95 -10.95 -1.79
C SER A 49 2.79 -11.52 -2.94
N SER A 50 3.13 -10.74 -3.97
CA SER A 50 3.87 -11.25 -5.12
C SER A 50 5.30 -11.63 -4.76
N ASP A 51 5.68 -12.88 -5.04
CA ASP A 51 7.03 -13.41 -4.77
C ASP A 51 8.14 -12.67 -5.52
N LYS A 52 7.81 -11.94 -6.58
CA LYS A 52 8.80 -11.16 -7.34
C LYS A 52 9.58 -10.18 -6.47
N TYR A 53 8.95 -9.61 -5.44
CA TYR A 53 9.60 -8.67 -4.51
C TYR A 53 10.62 -9.35 -3.59
N ARG A 54 10.54 -10.68 -3.44
CA ARG A 54 11.45 -11.50 -2.64
C ARG A 54 12.47 -12.27 -3.48
N THR A 55 12.21 -12.46 -4.78
CA THR A 55 13.01 -13.32 -5.67
C THR A 55 13.80 -12.56 -6.72
N GLN A 56 13.33 -11.39 -7.18
CA GLN A 56 14.05 -10.66 -8.23
C GLN A 56 15.08 -9.70 -7.64
N GLU A 57 16.32 -9.82 -8.12
CA GLU A 57 17.49 -9.07 -7.66
C GLU A 57 17.27 -7.56 -7.63
N ARG A 58 16.58 -6.99 -8.62
CA ARG A 58 16.28 -5.55 -8.68
C ARG A 58 15.46 -5.03 -7.50
N PHE A 59 14.59 -5.87 -6.90
CA PHE A 59 13.79 -5.47 -5.74
C PHE A 59 14.57 -5.72 -4.46
N ILE A 60 15.26 -6.85 -4.36
CA ILE A 60 16.07 -7.22 -3.19
C ILE A 60 17.23 -6.25 -2.96
N ARG A 61 17.89 -5.81 -4.03
CA ARG A 61 19.02 -4.86 -3.96
C ARG A 61 18.59 -3.39 -3.95
N SER A 62 17.29 -3.11 -3.96
CA SER A 62 16.81 -1.74 -3.89
C SER A 62 17.26 -1.09 -2.58
N PRO A 63 17.75 0.17 -2.58
CA PRO A 63 18.05 0.88 -1.33
C PRO A 63 16.79 1.12 -0.47
N PHE A 64 15.61 0.93 -1.04
CA PHE A 64 14.32 1.06 -0.36
C PHE A 64 13.77 -0.28 0.16
N PHE A 65 14.47 -1.40 -0.06
CA PHE A 65 14.04 -2.68 0.48
C PHE A 65 14.36 -2.72 1.98
N GLN A 66 13.31 -2.70 2.80
CA GLN A 66 13.42 -2.87 4.24
C GLN A 66 12.70 -4.16 4.64
N LYS A 67 13.43 -5.03 5.35
CA LYS A 67 12.86 -6.21 5.98
C LYS A 67 12.37 -5.81 7.36
N ILE A 68 11.10 -6.08 7.64
CA ILE A 68 10.53 -5.91 8.97
C ILE A 68 10.66 -7.27 9.65
N ASP A 69 11.53 -7.35 10.64
CA ASP A 69 11.60 -8.51 11.52
C ASP A 69 10.50 -8.34 12.58
N LEU A 70 9.59 -9.32 12.65
CA LEU A 70 8.55 -9.37 13.66
C LEU A 70 9.16 -10.09 14.87
N GLU A 71 9.20 -9.41 16.02
CA GLU A 71 9.52 -10.02 17.32
C GLU A 71 8.42 -11.00 17.77
#